data_AF-A0A411HNC5-F1
#
_entry.id   AF-A0A411HNC5-F1
#
_cell.length_a   1.000
_cell.length_b   1.000
_cell.length_c   1.000
_cell.angle_alpha   90.00
_cell.angle_beta   90.00
_cell.angle_gamma   90.00
#
_symmetry.space_group_name_H-M   'P 1'
#
loop_
_entity.id
_entity.type
_entity.pdbx_description
1 polymer ?
#
loop_
_entity_poly.entity_id
_entity_poly.type
_entity_poly.pdbx_seq_one_letter_code
_entity_poly.pdbx_strand_id
1 'polypeptide(L)'
;MTKATWVTLAFLCVSVMANVMLAYLWIDRSLTLSYVSQSADSSADALQNLMRVLETEWRGLPESDVLQKLQKTLSQSPKADLYIKKDEGIIWFGNVPFYLEQGALKHIGGQ
;
A
#
# COMPACT_ATOMS: atom_id res chain seq x y z
N MET A 1 -33.82 -7.80 50.27
CA MET A 1 -32.49 -7.68 49.63
C MET A 1 -31.56 -6.91 50.54
N THR A 2 -30.36 -7.41 50.81
CA THR A 2 -29.37 -6.74 51.67
C THR A 2 -28.58 -5.71 50.84
N LYS A 3 -27.99 -4.70 51.50
CA LYS A 3 -27.14 -3.70 50.80
C LYS A 3 -26.02 -4.35 49.97
N ALA A 4 -25.49 -5.47 50.45
CA ALA A 4 -24.49 -6.28 49.75
C ALA A 4 -25.00 -6.81 48.40
N THR A 5 -26.25 -7.31 48.33
CA THR A 5 -26.82 -7.80 47.06
C THR A 5 -26.99 -6.72 45.99
N TRP A 6 -27.24 -5.46 46.41
CA TRP A 6 -27.32 -4.33 45.49
C TRP A 6 -25.94 -3.92 44.95
N VAL A 7 -24.92 -3.95 45.81
CA VAL A 7 -23.53 -3.66 45.41
C VAL A 7 -23.03 -4.71 44.41
N THR A 8 -23.28 -6.00 44.67
CA THR A 8 -22.88 -7.07 43.73
C THR A 8 -23.61 -6.96 42.40
N LEU A 9 -24.90 -6.60 42.40
CA LEU A 9 -25.67 -6.43 41.17
C LEU A 9 -25.17 -5.24 40.36
N ALA A 10 -24.87 -4.11 41.02
CA ALA A 10 -24.31 -2.93 40.36
C ALA A 10 -22.93 -3.25 39.73
N PHE A 11 -22.06 -3.97 40.45
CA PHE A 11 -20.76 -4.38 39.93
C PHE A 11 -20.90 -5.30 38.71
N LEU A 12 -21.83 -6.25 38.75
CA LEU A 12 -22.12 -7.12 37.61
C LEU A 12 -22.58 -6.31 36.39
N CYS A 13 -23.51 -5.37 36.57
CA CYS A 13 -23.99 -4.50 35.50
C CYS A 13 -22.85 -3.68 34.86
N VAL A 14 -21.98 -3.09 35.68
CA VAL A 14 -20.82 -2.33 35.18
C VAL A 14 -19.85 -3.24 34.44
N SER A 15 -19.57 -4.44 34.97
CA SER A 15 -18.68 -5.41 34.32
C SER A 15 -19.22 -5.87 32.97
N VAL A 16 -20.52 -6.16 32.87
CA VAL A 16 -21.17 -6.52 31.60
C VAL A 16 -21.10 -5.36 30.61
N MET A 17 -21.42 -4.14 31.04
CA MET A 17 -21.39 -2.97 30.17
C MET A 17 -19.96 -2.66 29.67
N ALA A 18 -18.96 -2.78 30.54
CA ALA A 18 -17.56 -2.64 30.18
C ALA A 18 -17.12 -3.70 29.16
N ASN A 19 -17.51 -4.97 29.35
CA ASN A 19 -17.21 -6.04 28.39
C ASN A 19 -17.86 -5.79 27.03
N VAL A 20 -19.12 -5.33 27.00
CA VAL A 20 -19.81 -4.97 25.76
C VAL A 20 -19.10 -3.83 25.04
N MET A 21 -18.67 -2.79 25.77
CA MET A 21 -17.91 -1.68 25.19
C MET A 21 -16.55 -2.14 24.63
N LEU A 22 -15.81 -2.97 25.37
CA LEU A 22 -14.53 -3.51 24.91
C LEU A 22 -14.70 -4.40 23.68
N ALA A 23 -15.72 -5.25 23.65
CA ALA A 23 -16.04 -6.08 22.49
C ALA A 23 -16.37 -5.21 21.26
N TYR A 24 -17.17 -4.15 21.44
CA TYR A 24 -17.49 -3.23 20.37
C TYR A 24 -16.24 -2.54 19.80
N LEU A 25 -15.39 -1.97 20.66
CA LEU A 25 -14.15 -1.30 20.25
C LEU A 25 -13.19 -2.27 19.55
N TRP A 26 -13.14 -3.53 20.00
CA TRP A 26 -12.30 -4.54 19.39
C TRP A 26 -12.80 -4.94 18.00
N ILE A 27 -14.11 -5.10 17.82
CA ILE A 27 -14.74 -5.39 16.52
C ILE A 27 -14.53 -4.21 15.56
N ASP A 28 -14.84 -2.99 15.97
CA ASP A 28 -14.71 -1.78 15.15
C ASP A 28 -13.28 -1.57 14.65
N ARG A 29 -12.30 -1.73 15.55
CA ARG A 29 -10.88 -1.66 15.20
C ARG A 29 -10.45 -2.77 14.25
N SER A 30 -10.92 -4.00 14.48
CA SER A 30 -10.57 -5.15 13.64
C SER A 30 -11.15 -5.00 12.24
N LEU A 31 -12.39 -4.51 12.15
CA LEU A 31 -13.06 -4.25 10.88
C LEU A 31 -12.32 -3.16 10.10
N THR A 32 -12.06 -2.03 10.75
CA THR A 32 -11.31 -0.92 10.13
C THR A 32 -9.94 -1.36 9.64
N LEU A 33 -9.20 -2.11 10.47
CA LEU A 33 -7.90 -2.66 10.08
C LEU A 33 -8.02 -3.57 8.85
N SER A 34 -9.02 -4.45 8.83
CA SER A 34 -9.25 -5.38 7.72
C SER A 34 -9.60 -4.67 6.42
N TYR A 35 -10.42 -3.62 6.47
CA TYR A 35 -10.78 -2.85 5.27
C TYR A 35 -9.59 -2.04 4.75
N VAL A 36 -8.83 -1.41 5.65
CA VAL A 36 -7.62 -0.66 5.27
C VAL A 36 -6.58 -1.59 4.68
N SER A 37 -6.33 -2.76 5.27
CA SER A 37 -5.40 -3.74 4.73
C SER A 37 -5.87 -4.26 3.38
N GLN A 38 -7.13 -4.66 3.25
CA GLN A 38 -7.67 -5.16 1.99
C GLN A 38 -7.60 -4.11 0.87
N SER A 39 -7.87 -2.84 1.18
CA SER A 39 -7.74 -1.75 0.21
C SER A 39 -6.28 -1.51 -0.19
N ALA A 40 -5.35 -1.60 0.77
CA ALA A 40 -3.92 -1.45 0.51
C ALA A 40 -3.40 -2.61 -0.34
N ASP A 41 -3.74 -3.85 0.02
CA ASP A 41 -3.37 -5.08 -0.67
C ASP A 41 -3.92 -5.09 -2.10
N SER A 42 -5.21 -4.78 -2.28
CA SER A 42 -5.82 -4.69 -3.61
C SER A 42 -5.17 -3.63 -4.50
N SER A 43 -4.81 -2.47 -3.93
CA SER A 43 -4.11 -1.41 -4.67
C SER A 43 -2.69 -1.83 -5.04
N ALA A 44 -1.99 -2.52 -4.13
CA ALA A 44 -0.66 -3.06 -4.38
C ALA A 44 -0.69 -4.14 -5.48
N ASP A 45 -1.64 -5.07 -5.43
CA ASP A 45 -1.83 -6.12 -6.43
C ASP A 45 -2.14 -5.53 -7.81
N ALA A 46 -3.03 -4.55 -7.89
CA ALA A 46 -3.36 -3.86 -9.13
C ALA A 46 -2.12 -3.17 -9.73
N LEU A 47 -1.35 -2.48 -8.91
CA LEU A 47 -0.12 -1.80 -9.31
C LEU A 47 0.96 -2.79 -9.75
N GLN A 48 1.13 -3.91 -9.05
CA GLN A 48 2.06 -4.97 -9.43
C GLN A 48 1.66 -5.64 -10.74
N ASN A 49 0.36 -5.86 -10.97
CA ASN A 49 -0.15 -6.38 -12.24
C ASN A 49 0.12 -5.41 -13.40
N LEU A 50 -0.09 -4.10 -13.19
CA LEU A 50 0.26 -3.07 -14.18
C LEU A 50 1.76 -3.03 -14.47
N MET A 51 2.60 -3.15 -13.45
CA MET A 51 4.06 -3.24 -13.63
C MET A 51 4.45 -4.46 -14.45
N ARG A 52 3.82 -5.63 -14.22
CA ARG A 52 4.08 -6.85 -15.00
C ARG A 52 3.68 -6.70 -16.47
N VAL A 53 2.55 -6.04 -16.73
CA VAL A 53 2.12 -5.71 -18.10
C VAL A 53 3.14 -4.78 -18.76
N LEU A 54 3.52 -3.70 -18.07
CA LEU A 54 4.49 -2.75 -18.58
C LEU A 54 5.86 -3.39 -18.83
N GLU A 55 6.32 -4.25 -17.92
CA GLU A 55 7.56 -5.01 -18.06
C GLU A 55 7.50 -5.88 -19.31
N THR A 56 6.41 -6.59 -19.54
CA THR A 56 6.26 -7.44 -20.73
C THR A 56 6.41 -6.65 -22.03
N GLU A 57 5.85 -5.44 -22.08
CA GLU A 57 5.91 -4.56 -23.24
C GLU A 57 7.28 -3.87 -23.41
N TRP A 58 7.96 -3.55 -22.31
CA TRP A 58 9.16 -2.71 -22.33
C TRP A 58 10.46 -3.50 -22.12
N ARG A 59 10.37 -4.80 -21.85
CA ARG A 59 11.52 -5.68 -21.67
C ARG A 59 12.42 -5.65 -22.91
N GLY A 60 13.71 -5.45 -22.68
CA GLY A 60 14.71 -5.34 -23.73
C GLY A 60 14.82 -3.95 -24.38
N LEU A 61 13.98 -2.98 -24.01
CA LEU A 61 14.16 -1.60 -24.48
C LEU A 61 15.48 -1.01 -23.95
N PRO A 62 16.21 -0.25 -24.78
CA PRO A 62 17.43 0.40 -24.34
C PRO A 62 17.12 1.50 -23.34
N GLU A 63 18.09 1.79 -22.46
CA GLU A 63 17.97 2.79 -21.40
C GLU A 63 17.47 4.16 -21.92
N SER A 64 17.98 4.62 -23.06
CA SER A 64 17.60 5.90 -23.67
C SER A 64 16.11 5.99 -23.96
N ASP A 65 15.52 4.92 -24.46
CA ASP A 65 14.12 4.87 -24.87
C ASP A 65 13.21 4.83 -23.65
N VAL A 66 13.62 4.10 -22.61
CA VAL A 66 12.92 4.08 -21.33
C VAL A 66 12.93 5.47 -20.71
N LEU A 67 14.09 6.13 -20.63
CA LEU A 67 14.20 7.50 -20.11
C LEU A 67 13.34 8.49 -20.90
N GLN A 68 13.39 8.42 -22.24
CA GLN A 68 12.61 9.31 -23.09
C GLN A 68 11.10 9.14 -22.85
N LYS A 69 10.61 7.90 -22.75
CA LYS A 69 9.20 7.62 -22.47
C LYS A 69 8.79 8.17 -21.10
N LEU A 70 9.59 7.94 -20.05
CA LEU A 70 9.31 8.43 -18.71
C LEU A 70 9.33 9.97 -18.63
N GLN A 71 10.30 10.62 -19.27
CA GLN A 71 10.39 12.09 -19.34
C GLN A 71 9.20 12.70 -20.08
N LYS A 72 8.75 12.06 -21.17
CA LYS A 72 7.56 12.48 -21.91
C LYS A 72 6.31 12.42 -21.01
N THR A 73 6.15 11.34 -20.24
CA THR A 73 5.03 11.21 -19.30
C THR A 73 5.05 12.29 -18.22
N LEU A 74 6.22 12.59 -17.64
CA LEU A 74 6.37 13.71 -16.69
C LEU A 74 5.98 15.05 -17.28
N SER A 75 6.42 15.31 -18.51
CA SER A 75 6.14 16.57 -19.21
C SER A 75 4.66 16.74 -19.52
N GLN A 76 3.93 15.64 -19.76
CA GLN A 76 2.50 15.65 -20.05
C GLN A 76 1.62 15.71 -18.80
N SER A 77 2.13 15.31 -17.64
CA SER A 77 1.39 15.35 -16.38
C SER A 77 2.33 15.65 -15.22
N PRO A 78 2.72 16.93 -15.06
CA PRO A 78 3.60 17.34 -13.98
C PRO A 78 2.84 17.22 -12.65
N LYS A 79 3.01 16.09 -11.98
CA LYS A 79 2.56 15.87 -10.61
C LYS A 79 3.72 16.22 -9.68
N ALA A 80 3.45 16.98 -8.62
CA ALA A 80 4.48 17.56 -7.77
C ALA A 80 5.47 16.54 -7.16
N ASP A 81 5.04 15.29 -6.98
CA ASP A 81 5.83 14.23 -6.32
C ASP A 81 6.49 13.23 -7.30
N LEU A 82 6.33 13.44 -8.61
CA LEU A 82 6.84 12.53 -9.63
C LEU A 82 8.22 13.03 -10.11
N TYR A 83 9.24 12.18 -9.93
CA TYR A 83 10.63 12.50 -10.28
C TYR A 83 11.29 11.35 -11.05
N ILE A 84 12.32 11.67 -11.84
CA ILE A 84 13.23 10.66 -12.40
C ILE A 84 14.58 10.80 -11.70
N LYS A 85 15.08 9.70 -11.16
CA LYS A 85 16.45 9.60 -10.65
C LYS A 85 17.14 8.39 -11.28
N LYS A 86 18.39 8.55 -11.72
CA LYS A 86 19.22 7.44 -12.18
C LYS A 86 20.22 7.07 -11.08
N ASP A 87 20.36 5.79 -10.81
CA ASP A 87 21.25 5.23 -9.79
C ASP A 87 21.78 3.89 -10.30
N GLU A 88 23.09 3.68 -10.36
CA GLU A 88 23.81 2.47 -10.86
C GLU A 88 22.95 1.33 -11.45
N GLY A 89 22.53 1.47 -12.72
CA GLY A 89 21.75 0.42 -13.43
C GLY A 89 20.26 0.38 -13.10
N ILE A 90 19.74 1.39 -12.41
CA ILE A 90 18.35 1.55 -11.99
C ILE A 90 17.86 2.95 -12.39
N ILE A 91 16.70 3.02 -13.03
CA ILE A 91 15.96 4.28 -13.21
C ILE A 91 14.80 4.27 -12.22
N TRP A 92 14.77 5.25 -11.34
CA TRP A 92 13.66 5.51 -10.44
C TRP A 92 12.67 6.46 -11.09
N PHE A 93 11.40 6.09 -11.13
CA PHE A 93 10.29 6.93 -11.51
C PHE A 93 9.34 7.08 -10.32
N GLY A 94 9.45 8.17 -9.58
CA GLY A 94 8.89 8.26 -8.23
C GLY A 94 9.47 7.13 -7.36
N ASN A 95 8.60 6.32 -6.77
CA ASN A 95 9.00 5.16 -5.95
C ASN A 95 9.09 3.83 -6.74
N VAL A 96 8.99 3.88 -8.08
CA VAL A 96 9.05 2.66 -8.91
C VAL A 96 10.45 2.51 -9.50
N PRO A 97 11.17 1.42 -9.18
CA PRO A 97 12.45 1.12 -9.80
C PRO A 97 12.30 0.39 -11.15
N PHE A 98 13.13 0.77 -12.11
CA PHE A 98 13.30 0.13 -13.41
C PHE A 98 14.73 -0.38 -13.49
N TYR A 99 14.91 -1.70 -13.43
CA TYR A 99 16.23 -2.32 -13.44
C TYR A 99 16.70 -2.57 -14.86
N LEU A 100 17.92 -2.11 -15.13
CA LEU A 100 18.61 -2.25 -16.39
C LEU A 100 19.72 -3.28 -16.23
N GLU A 101 19.82 -4.19 -17.19
CA GLU A 101 20.98 -5.06 -17.35
C GLU A 101 21.56 -4.87 -18.74
N GLN A 102 22.89 -4.72 -18.83
CA GLN A 102 23.59 -4.54 -20.10
C GLN A 102 23.04 -3.39 -20.97
N GLY A 103 22.50 -2.35 -20.32
CA GLY A 103 21.92 -1.17 -20.99
C GLY A 103 20.48 -1.35 -21.48
N ALA A 104 19.83 -2.47 -21.18
CA ALA A 104 18.44 -2.75 -21.55
C ALA A 104 17.56 -3.04 -20.33
N LEU A 105 16.27 -2.71 -20.41
CA LEU A 105 15.32 -2.95 -19.34
C LEU A 105 15.08 -4.44 -19.12
N LYS A 106 15.29 -4.90 -17.88
CA LYS A 106 15.06 -6.29 -17.50
C LYS A 106 13.83 -6.46 -16.62
N HIS A 107 13.62 -5.56 -15.67
CA HIS A 107 12.61 -5.72 -14.63
C HIS A 107 12.05 -4.38 -14.14
N ILE A 108 10.80 -4.36 -13.70
CA ILE A 108 10.13 -3.18 -13.14
C ILE A 108 9.44 -3.55 -11.81
N GLY A 109 9.67 -2.75 -10.76
CA GLY A 109 9.01 -2.91 -9.45
C GLY A 109 9.90 -3.49 -8.35
N GLY A 110 9.33 -3.65 -7.14
CA GLY A 110 10.04 -4.34 -6.03
C GLY A 110 10.04 -5.85 -6.25
N GLN A 111 11.14 -6.53 -5.87
CA GLN A 111 11.25 -8.00 -5.88
C GLN A 111 10.09 -8.67 -5.14
#